data_AF-A0A345XWQ1-F1
#
_entry.id   AF-A0A345XWQ1-F1
#
_cell.length_a   1.000
_cell.length_b   1.000
_cell.length_c   1.000
_cell.angle_alpha   90.00
_cell.angle_beta   90.00
_cell.angle_gamma   90.00
#
_symmetry.space_group_name_H-M   'P 1'
#
loop_
_entity.id
_entity.type
_entity.pdbx_description
1 polymer ?
#
loop_
_entity_poly.entity_id
_entity_poly.type
_entity_poly.pdbx_seq_one_letter_code
_entity_poly.pdbx_strand_id
1 'polypeptide(L)' 'MYAILRGSGPGGAEQLTVWTRDKNEDAEVFDALKDSITGFLHEQGDPPEEDYVLDVFGPDGSLLHRLDARV' A
#
# COMPACT_ATOMS: atom_id res chain seq x y z
N MET A 1 3.75 -4.21 -9.55
CA MET A 1 3.03 -2.94 -9.27
C MET A 1 3.04 -2.05 -10.50
N TYR A 2 1.95 -1.32 -10.79
CA TYR A 2 1.95 -0.34 -11.88
C TYR A 2 1.36 1.03 -11.51
N ALA A 3 0.71 1.15 -10.35
CA ALA A 3 0.23 2.42 -9.84
C ALA A 3 0.28 2.43 -8.30
N ILE A 4 0.68 3.58 -7.75
CA ILE A 4 0.49 3.97 -6.35
C ILE A 4 -0.33 5.27 -6.40
N LEU A 5 -1.43 5.32 -5.65
CA LEU A 5 -2.19 6.54 -5.42
C LEU A 5 -2.18 6.86 -3.93
N ARG A 6 -2.10 8.15 -3.62
CA ARG A 6 -2.14 8.69 -2.26
C ARG A 6 -3.40 9.52 -2.12
N GLY A 7 -4.09 9.40 -0.99
CA GLY A 7 -5.32 10.13 -0.72
C GLY A 7 -5.68 10.10 0.76
N SER A 8 -6.82 10.71 1.09
CA SER A 8 -7.37 10.65 2.44
C SER A 8 -8.16 9.36 2.63
N GLY A 9 -7.72 8.57 3.59
CA GLY A 9 -8.33 7.32 4.02
C GLY A 9 -9.39 7.48 5.10
N PRO A 10 -9.94 6.34 5.57
CA PRO A 10 -10.93 6.33 6.62
C PRO A 10 -10.35 6.94 7.92
N GLY A 11 -11.11 7.84 8.54
CA GLY A 11 -10.68 8.51 9.77
C GLY A 11 -9.69 9.66 9.56
N GLY A 12 -9.43 10.07 8.32
CA GLY A 12 -8.49 11.16 8.01
C GLY A 12 -7.03 10.73 7.94
N ALA A 13 -6.74 9.46 8.22
CA ALA A 13 -5.43 8.86 8.00
C ALA A 13 -5.08 8.85 6.52
N GLU A 14 -3.79 8.80 6.22
CA GLU A 14 -3.33 8.65 4.85
C GLU A 14 -3.75 7.28 4.27
N GLN A 15 -4.19 7.25 3.01
CA GLN A 15 -4.42 6.02 2.29
C GLN A 15 -3.47 5.91 1.10
N LEU A 16 -2.66 4.86 1.13
CA LEU A 16 -1.86 4.39 0.02
C LEU A 16 -2.65 3.28 -0.69
N THR A 17 -2.95 3.50 -1.96
CA THR A 17 -3.60 2.48 -2.79
C THR A 17 -2.65 2.00 -3.86
N VAL A 18 -2.46 0.69 -3.95
CA VAL A 18 -1.52 0.05 -4.86
C VAL A 18 -2.28 -0.89 -5.77
N TRP A 19 -1.98 -0.81 -7.06
CA TRP A 19 -2.45 -1.81 -8.03
C TRP A 19 -1.29 -2.66 -8.51
N THR A 20 -1.48 -3.98 -8.41
CA THR A 20 -0.55 -4.96 -8.92
C THR A 20 -1.20 -5.82 -10.02
N ARG A 21 -0.35 -6.34 -10.90
CA ARG A 21 -0.75 -7.39 -11.86
C ARG A 21 -0.60 -8.77 -11.26
N ASP A 22 0.11 -8.84 -10.15
CA ASP A 22 0.29 -10.06 -9.40
C ASP A 22 -1.04 -10.43 -8.74
N LYS A 23 -1.41 -11.70 -8.84
CA LYS A 23 -2.59 -12.25 -8.18
C LYS A 23 -2.20 -12.98 -6.89
N ASN A 24 -0.94 -12.92 -6.51
CA ASN A 24 -0.44 -13.61 -5.35
C ASN A 24 -0.97 -12.92 -4.09
N GLU A 25 -1.66 -13.71 -3.27
CA GLU A 25 -2.23 -13.36 -1.97
C GLU A 25 -1.31 -13.83 -0.81
N ASP A 26 -0.09 -14.28 -1.12
CA ASP A 26 0.89 -14.71 -0.12
C ASP A 26 1.34 -13.53 0.76
N ALA A 27 1.23 -13.71 2.07
CA ALA A 27 1.61 -12.69 3.05
C ALA A 27 3.10 -12.28 2.96
N GLU A 28 4.00 -13.22 2.65
CA GLU A 28 5.43 -12.90 2.46
C GLU A 28 5.68 -11.98 1.28
N VAL A 29 4.91 -12.15 0.19
CA VAL A 29 4.98 -11.28 -0.99
C VAL A 29 4.43 -9.89 -0.65
N PHE A 30 3.39 -9.83 0.18
CA PHE A 30 2.84 -8.58 0.68
C PHE A 30 3.82 -7.81 1.57
N ASP A 31 4.50 -8.47 2.52
CA ASP A 31 5.49 -7.80 3.38
C ASP A 31 6.66 -7.24 2.57
N ALA A 32 7.20 -8.02 1.63
CA ALA A 32 8.24 -7.55 0.72
C ALA A 32 7.77 -6.37 -0.15
N LEU A 33 6.52 -6.39 -0.61
CA LEU A 33 5.92 -5.30 -1.37
C LEU A 33 5.77 -4.04 -0.52
N LYS A 34 5.29 -4.18 0.72
CA LYS A 34 5.17 -3.09 1.70
C LYS A 34 6.52 -2.43 1.93
N ASP A 35 7.56 -3.21 2.24
CA ASP A 35 8.91 -2.68 2.49
C ASP A 35 9.49 -2.00 1.24
N SER A 36 9.21 -2.54 0.05
CA SER A 36 9.63 -1.92 -1.20
C SER A 36 8.93 -0.58 -1.46
N ILE A 37 7.64 -0.44 -1.14
CA ILE A 37 6.89 0.80 -1.34
C ILE A 37 7.31 1.87 -0.34
N THR A 38 7.36 1.53 0.94
CA THR A 38 7.75 2.47 1.99
C THR A 38 9.19 2.94 1.79
N GLY A 39 10.10 2.02 1.41
CA GLY A 39 11.47 2.35 1.02
C GLY A 39 11.53 3.30 -0.18
N PHE A 40 10.81 3.00 -1.27
CA PHE A 40 10.77 3.86 -2.45
C PHE A 40 10.25 5.27 -2.13
N LEU A 41 9.17 5.38 -1.36
CA LEU A 41 8.60 6.65 -0.94
C LEU A 41 9.56 7.46 -0.07
N HIS A 42 10.27 6.78 0.84
CA HIS A 42 11.31 7.40 1.64
C HIS A 42 12.47 7.94 0.77
N GLU A 43 12.90 7.21 -0.27
CA GLU A 43 13.93 7.67 -1.22
C GLU A 43 13.47 8.87 -2.06
N GLN A 44 12.17 8.99 -2.34
CA GLN A 44 11.59 10.18 -3.00
C GLN A 44 11.46 11.39 -2.05
N GLY A 45 11.79 11.22 -0.76
CA GLY A 45 11.63 12.26 0.26
C GLY A 45 10.17 12.47 0.68
N ASP A 46 9.32 11.48 0.44
CA ASP A 46 7.87 11.54 0.64
C ASP A 46 7.37 10.30 1.42
N PRO A 47 7.91 10.04 2.63
CA PRO A 47 7.52 8.88 3.41
C PRO A 47 6.01 8.94 3.77
N PRO A 48 5.36 7.79 3.96
CA PRO A 48 4.01 7.75 4.49
C PRO A 48 3.95 8.35 5.89
N GLU A 49 2.79 8.92 6.24
CA GLU A 49 2.52 9.39 7.61
C GLU A 49 2.59 8.22 8.62
N GLU A 50 2.77 8.52 9.91
CA GLU A 50 2.80 7.46 10.95
C GLU A 50 1.47 6.69 11.01
N ASP A 51 0.35 7.37 10.70
CA ASP A 51 -0.99 6.81 10.61
C ASP A 51 -1.42 6.65 9.14
N TYR A 52 -1.27 5.45 8.60
CA TYR A 52 -1.69 5.16 7.22
C TYR A 52 -2.38 3.82 7.05
N VAL A 53 -3.14 3.72 5.96
CA VAL A 53 -3.74 2.49 5.47
C VAL A 53 -3.13 2.19 4.10
N LEU A 54 -2.66 0.95 3.90
CA LEU A 54 -2.18 0.46 2.62
C LEU A 54 -3.13 -0.60 2.07
N ASP A 55 -3.77 -0.28 0.95
CA ASP A 55 -4.61 -1.21 0.21
C ASP A 55 -3.90 -1.69 -1.05
N VAL A 56 -3.86 -3.01 -1.25
CA VAL A 56 -3.30 -3.63 -2.45
C VAL A 56 -4.41 -4.32 -3.22
N PHE A 57 -4.62 -3.87 -4.46
CA PHE A 57 -5.60 -4.39 -5.38
C PHE A 57 -4.95 -5.23 -6.48
N GLY A 58 -5.61 -6.34 -6.80
CA GLY A 58 -5.24 -7.22 -7.90
C GLY A 58 -5.64 -6.65 -9.26
N PRO A 59 -5.29 -7.35 -10.35
CA PRO A 59 -5.60 -6.90 -11.72
C PRO A 59 -7.10 -6.86 -12.03
N ASP A 60 -7.92 -7.64 -11.31
CA ASP A 60 -9.38 -7.64 -11.42
C ASP A 60 -10.05 -6.59 -10.51
N GLY A 61 -9.27 -5.82 -9.75
CA GLY A 61 -9.78 -4.79 -8.84
C GLY A 61 -10.26 -5.32 -7.49
N SER A 62 -10.10 -6.63 -7.19
CA SER A 62 -10.32 -7.15 -5.85
C SER A 62 -9.21 -6.70 -4.89
N LEU A 63 -9.59 -6.45 -3.65
CA LEU A 63 -8.65 -6.19 -2.56
C LEU A 63 -7.94 -7.50 -2.21
N LEU A 64 -6.63 -7.54 -2.44
CA LEU A 64 -5.77 -8.68 -2.07
C LEU A 64 -5.32 -8.56 -0.62
N HIS A 65 -4.87 -7.36 -0.23
CA HIS A 65 -4.34 -7.11 1.11
C HIS A 65 -4.68 -5.73 1.61
N ARG A 66 -4.86 -5.63 2.93
CA ARG A 66 -4.95 -4.36 3.66
C ARG A 66 -3.99 -4.42 4.85
N LEU A 67 -3.16 -3.39 4.96
CA LEU A 67 -2.47 -3.05 6.20
C LEU A 67 -3.09 -1.78 6.77
N ASP A 68 -3.42 -1.83 8.04
CA ASP A 68 -3.91 -0.70 8.81
C ASP A 68 -2.88 -0.39 9.89
N ALA A 69 -2.09 0.66 9.69
CA ALA A 69 -0.97 1.04 10.56
C ALA A 69 -1.35 2.18 11.53
N ARG A 70 -2.64 2.47 11.68
CA ARG A 70 -3.14 3.53 12.57
C ARG A 70 -2.99 3.13 14.04
N VAL A 71 -2.62 4.08 14.90
CA VAL A 71 -2.49 3.89 16.36
C VAL A 71 -3.71 4.35 17.18
#